data_AF-A0A512CC80-F1
#
_entry.id   AF-A0A512CC80-F1
#
_cell.length_a   1.000
_cell.length_b   1.000
_cell.length_c   1.000
_cell.angle_alpha   90.00
_cell.angle_beta   90.00
_cell.angle_gamma   90.00
#
_symmetry.space_group_name_H-M   'P 1'
#
loop_
_entity.id
_entity.type
_entity.pdbx_description
1 polymer ?
#
loop_
_entity_poly.entity_id
_entity_poly.type
_entity_poly.pdbx_seq_one_letter_code
_entity_poly.pdbx_strand_id
1 'polypeptide(L)'
;MKIITGFLQADSGEALVNGISVKQHPIAISKLIGYLPEHNPLYDEMYIPEFLSFIGGLYQMKRSLRIERVKVVMAQCGLTEERHKRIGNLSKGYKQRVGLAKSLVHDPEIIILDEPTTGLDPNQLVEIRQLIKDISKNKTLVLSTHIMQEVEILCDKVVIINKGKVVAQDSLQNLKASAGKSVVLLETEETLPEEWLNGLSYNTLDRKGPGLMAFSCKDPKKLRLEIFEMIQKYNLNLISIRQEEKNLESVFHSLTQS
;
A
#
# COMPACT_ATOMS: atom_id res chain seq x y z
N MET A 1 -5.24 -4.72 12.75
CA MET A 1 -4.26 -3.79 13.35
C MET A 1 -4.45 -3.55 14.84
N LYS A 2 -5.63 -3.11 15.30
CA LYS A 2 -5.88 -2.79 16.73
C LYS A 2 -5.54 -3.88 17.76
N ILE A 3 -5.66 -5.16 17.38
CA ILE A 3 -5.29 -6.29 18.25
C ILE A 3 -3.78 -6.34 18.49
N ILE A 4 -2.95 -6.26 17.44
CA ILE A 4 -1.49 -6.36 17.57
C ILE A 4 -0.88 -5.16 18.30
N THR A 5 -1.55 -4.01 18.25
CA THR A 5 -1.17 -2.79 18.97
C THR A 5 -1.70 -2.74 20.41
N GLY A 6 -2.50 -3.73 20.84
CA GLY A 6 -3.04 -3.83 22.20
C GLY A 6 -4.25 -2.92 22.49
N PHE A 7 -4.83 -2.29 21.47
CA PHE A 7 -6.05 -1.47 21.61
C PHE A 7 -7.32 -2.32 21.78
N LEU A 8 -7.32 -3.53 21.22
CA LEU A 8 -8.41 -4.49 21.34
C LEU A 8 -7.86 -5.84 21.77
N GLN A 9 -8.59 -6.55 22.61
CA GLN A 9 -8.30 -7.95 22.91
C GLN A 9 -8.86 -8.85 21.81
N ALA A 10 -8.13 -9.90 21.46
CA ALA A 10 -8.61 -10.91 20.54
C ALA A 10 -9.65 -11.80 21.24
N ASP A 11 -10.71 -12.20 20.51
CA ASP A 11 -11.70 -13.16 21.00
C ASP A 11 -11.08 -14.55 21.22
N SER A 12 -10.13 -14.93 20.36
CA SER A 12 -9.36 -16.17 20.45
C SER A 12 -7.99 -16.03 19.78
N GLY A 13 -7.10 -16.99 20.03
CA GLY A 13 -5.73 -16.99 19.52
C GLY A 13 -4.77 -16.08 20.29
N GLU A 14 -3.57 -15.91 19.74
CA GLU A 14 -2.52 -15.10 20.34
C GLU A 14 -1.77 -14.28 19.28
N ALA A 15 -1.41 -13.04 19.64
CA ALA A 15 -0.51 -12.20 18.88
C ALA A 15 0.78 -12.02 19.68
N LEU A 16 1.91 -12.26 19.01
CA LEU A 16 3.25 -12.13 19.58
C LEU A 16 4.02 -11.03 18.85
N VAL A 17 4.68 -10.16 19.60
CA VAL A 17 5.57 -9.12 19.06
C VAL A 17 6.93 -9.30 19.71
N ASN A 18 7.97 -9.57 18.92
CA ASN A 18 9.30 -10.00 19.41
C ASN A 18 9.20 -11.18 20.42
N GLY A 19 8.27 -12.12 20.17
CA GLY A 19 8.02 -13.26 21.05
C GLY A 19 7.22 -12.95 22.32
N ILE A 20 6.82 -11.70 22.55
CA ILE A 20 6.08 -11.27 23.74
C ILE A 20 4.58 -11.21 23.42
N SER A 21 3.76 -11.80 24.29
CA SER A 21 2.29 -11.81 24.16
C SER A 21 1.70 -10.42 24.35
N VAL A 22 1.00 -9.92 23.32
CA VAL A 22 0.32 -8.62 23.35
C VAL A 22 -0.77 -8.58 24.43
N LYS A 23 -1.44 -9.71 24.66
CA LYS A 23 -2.50 -9.83 25.67
C LYS A 23 -1.93 -9.72 27.09
N GLN A 24 -0.77 -10.31 27.35
CA GLN A 24 -0.16 -10.34 28.69
C GLN A 24 0.64 -9.07 29.00
N HIS A 25 1.27 -8.46 27.99
CA HIS A 25 2.20 -7.34 28.19
C HIS A 25 1.94 -6.14 27.26
N PRO A 26 0.72 -5.57 27.22
CA PRO A 26 0.35 -4.54 26.24
C PRO A 26 1.21 -3.27 26.35
N ILE A 27 1.59 -2.85 27.57
CA ILE A 27 2.42 -1.64 27.80
C ILE A 27 3.87 -1.85 27.33
N ALA A 28 4.41 -3.07 27.45
CA ALA A 28 5.75 -3.36 26.95
C ALA A 28 5.75 -3.32 25.42
N ILE A 29 4.73 -3.93 24.80
CA ILE A 29 4.55 -3.93 23.35
C ILE A 29 4.34 -2.52 22.80
N SER A 30 3.55 -1.67 23.47
CA SER A 30 3.29 -0.31 22.98
C SER A 30 4.56 0.54 22.89
N LYS A 31 5.60 0.24 23.66
CA LYS A 31 6.91 0.91 23.55
C LYS A 31 7.71 0.47 22.33
N LEU A 32 7.46 -0.74 21.82
CA LEU A 32 8.14 -1.29 20.64
C LEU A 32 7.47 -0.85 19.33
N ILE A 33 6.19 -0.48 19.39
CA ILE A 33 5.37 -0.17 18.22
C ILE A 33 5.06 1.33 18.12
N GLY A 34 5.35 1.92 16.96
CA GLY A 34 4.77 3.19 16.53
C GLY A 34 3.51 2.93 15.73
N TYR A 35 2.36 3.40 16.21
CA TYR A 35 1.08 3.19 15.51
C TYR A 35 0.49 4.49 14.98
N LEU A 36 0.17 4.50 13.68
CA LEU A 36 -0.66 5.51 13.03
C LEU A 36 -2.02 4.89 12.65
N PRO A 37 -3.11 5.19 13.37
CA PRO A 37 -4.45 4.74 13.00
C PRO A 37 -4.99 5.51 11.80
N GLU A 38 -5.97 4.91 11.10
CA GLU A 38 -6.68 5.50 9.95
C GLU A 38 -7.24 6.90 10.29
N HIS A 39 -8.02 6.99 11.36
CA HIS A 39 -8.46 8.28 11.90
C HIS A 39 -7.39 8.85 12.82
N ASN A 40 -6.33 9.42 12.25
CA ASN A 40 -5.20 10.03 12.96
C ASN A 40 -5.64 11.09 14.00
N PRO A 41 -5.77 10.73 15.30
CA PRO A 41 -6.32 11.62 16.30
C PRO A 41 -5.21 12.54 16.80
N LEU A 42 -5.47 13.84 16.75
CA LEU A 42 -4.53 14.89 17.10
C LEU A 42 -5.18 15.91 18.04
N TYR A 43 -4.37 16.66 18.78
CA TYR A 43 -4.81 17.77 19.62
C TYR A 43 -4.68 19.07 18.83
N ASP A 44 -5.77 19.49 18.18
CA ASP A 44 -5.76 20.61 17.22
C ASP A 44 -5.29 21.94 17.84
N GLU A 45 -5.51 22.15 19.14
CA GLU A 45 -5.13 23.39 19.83
C GLU A 45 -3.62 23.49 20.17
N MET A 46 -2.88 22.38 20.11
CA MET A 46 -1.46 22.36 20.47
C MET A 46 -0.57 22.75 19.29
N TYR A 47 0.58 23.36 19.58
CA TYR A 47 1.65 23.49 18.59
C TYR A 47 2.33 22.14 18.34
N ILE A 48 2.85 21.93 17.12
CA ILE A 48 3.49 20.66 16.73
C ILE A 48 4.56 20.20 17.73
N PRO A 49 5.55 21.03 18.14
CA PRO A 49 6.61 20.57 19.04
C PRO A 49 6.09 20.24 20.44
N GLU A 50 5.08 20.99 20.91
CA GLU A 50 4.46 20.78 22.23
C GLU A 50 3.71 19.46 22.25
N PHE A 51 2.93 19.18 21.21
CA PHE A 51 2.22 17.92 21.06
C PHE A 51 3.19 16.73 21.03
N LEU A 52 4.25 16.78 20.22
CA LEU A 52 5.23 15.70 20.15
C LEU A 52 5.98 15.51 21.48
N SER A 53 6.29 16.61 22.18
CA SER A 53 6.88 16.58 23.52
C SER A 53 5.91 16.04 24.59
N PHE A 54 4.61 16.29 24.45
CA PHE A 54 3.59 15.69 25.29
C PHE A 54 3.53 14.18 25.10
N ILE A 55 3.48 13.71 23.84
CA ILE A 55 3.46 12.28 23.51
C ILE A 55 4.72 11.57 24.02
N GLY A 56 5.91 12.13 23.81
CA GLY A 56 7.14 11.56 24.37
C GLY A 56 7.13 11.50 25.91
N GLY A 57 6.33 12.35 26.57
CA GLY A 57 6.07 12.27 28.00
C GLY A 57 5.24 11.08 28.43
N LEU A 58 4.23 10.71 27.64
CA LEU A 58 3.43 9.51 27.87
C LEU A 58 4.28 8.23 27.78
N TYR A 59 5.29 8.23 26.92
CA TYR A 59 6.30 7.16 26.84
C TYR A 59 7.41 7.26 27.90
N GLN A 60 7.29 8.17 28.87
CA GLN A 60 8.22 8.37 29.99
C GLN A 60 9.66 8.67 29.55
N MET A 61 9.84 9.32 28.40
CA MET A 61 11.16 9.69 27.91
C MET A 61 11.79 10.78 28.79
N LYS A 62 13.09 10.64 29.08
CA LYS A 62 13.87 11.68 29.77
C LYS A 62 13.78 13.01 29.01
N ARG A 63 13.70 14.12 29.74
CA ARG A 63 13.47 15.46 29.15
C ARG A 63 14.50 15.84 28.07
N SER A 64 15.78 15.59 28.30
CA SER A 64 16.85 15.88 27.34
C SER A 64 16.69 15.09 26.05
N LEU A 65 16.55 13.76 26.16
CA LEU A 65 16.30 12.86 25.03
C LEU A 65 15.02 13.26 24.27
N ARG A 66 13.96 13.63 24.98
CA ARG A 66 12.69 14.02 24.36
C ARG A 66 12.83 15.26 23.48
N ILE A 67 13.52 16.30 23.97
CA ILE A 67 13.75 17.52 23.19
C ILE A 67 14.54 17.21 21.92
N GLU A 68 15.56 16.36 22.02
CA GLU A 68 16.35 15.92 20.88
C GLU A 68 15.50 15.12 19.89
N ARG A 69 14.77 14.11 20.38
CA ARG A 69 13.90 13.26 19.55
C ARG A 69 12.82 14.05 18.84
N VAL A 70 12.19 15.04 19.49
CA VAL A 70 11.20 15.93 18.85
C VAL A 70 11.82 16.66 17.66
N LYS A 71 13.03 17.22 17.81
CA LYS A 71 13.73 17.88 16.70
C LYS A 71 14.02 16.93 15.55
N VAL A 72 14.50 15.71 15.86
CA VAL A 72 14.80 14.68 14.86
C VAL A 72 13.54 14.28 14.08
N VAL A 73 12.45 13.92 14.76
CA VAL A 73 11.24 13.48 14.05
C VAL A 73 10.56 14.60 13.28
N MET A 74 10.64 15.84 13.76
CA MET A 74 10.14 16.99 13.01
C MET A 74 10.91 17.19 11.71
N ALA A 75 12.23 17.07 11.73
CA ALA A 75 13.05 17.14 10.52
C ALA A 75 12.74 15.97 9.58
N GLN A 76 12.69 14.74 10.10
CA GLN A 76 12.37 13.55 9.31
C GLN A 76 11.02 13.66 8.62
N CYS A 77 9.98 14.17 9.30
CA CYS A 77 8.63 14.29 8.74
C CYS A 77 8.39 15.59 7.94
N GLY A 78 9.41 16.46 7.79
CA GLY A 78 9.27 17.73 7.07
C GLY A 78 8.35 18.74 7.78
N LEU A 79 8.37 18.76 9.12
CA LEU A 79 7.52 19.62 9.97
C LEU A 79 8.26 20.85 10.51
N THR A 80 9.55 21.00 10.23
CA THR A 80 10.40 22.04 10.83
C THR A 80 9.92 23.46 10.53
N GLU A 81 9.57 23.75 9.28
CA GLU A 81 9.07 25.06 8.85
C GLU A 81 7.70 25.38 9.48
N GLU A 82 6.92 24.34 9.78
CA GLU A 82 5.56 24.44 10.31
C GLU A 82 5.50 24.42 11.85
N ARG A 83 6.65 24.40 12.53
CA ARG A 83 6.77 24.32 14.00
C ARG A 83 5.99 25.38 14.77
N HIS A 84 5.73 26.53 14.14
CA HIS A 84 5.05 27.68 14.74
C HIS A 84 3.53 27.63 14.56
N LYS A 85 2.99 26.63 13.84
CA LYS A 85 1.55 26.47 13.64
C LYS A 85 0.95 25.54 14.69
N ARG A 86 -0.30 25.82 15.05
CA ARG A 86 -1.17 24.87 15.76
C ARG A 86 -1.59 23.76 14.81
N ILE A 87 -1.76 22.55 15.33
CA ILE A 87 -2.10 21.38 14.52
C ILE A 87 -3.43 21.58 13.78
N GLY A 88 -4.41 22.25 14.41
CA GLY A 88 -5.71 22.55 13.81
C GLY A 88 -5.63 23.34 12.49
N ASN A 89 -4.58 24.16 12.33
CA ASN A 89 -4.37 25.02 11.16
C ASN A 89 -3.61 24.32 10.02
N LEU A 90 -3.22 23.06 10.19
CA LEU A 90 -2.47 22.32 9.19
C LEU A 90 -3.40 21.73 8.13
N SER A 91 -2.90 21.62 6.90
CA SER A 91 -3.56 20.83 5.86
C SER A 91 -3.64 19.35 6.26
N LYS A 92 -4.51 18.59 5.62
CA LYS A 92 -4.67 17.17 5.90
C LYS A 92 -3.35 16.38 5.76
N GLY A 93 -2.56 16.65 4.72
CA GLY A 93 -1.23 16.04 4.55
C GLY A 93 -0.26 16.40 5.67
N TYR A 94 -0.26 17.64 6.14
CA TYR A 94 0.57 18.02 7.28
C TYR A 94 0.09 17.40 8.60
N LYS A 95 -1.22 17.29 8.84
CA LYS A 95 -1.76 16.52 9.96
C LYS A 95 -1.31 15.07 9.90
N GLN A 96 -1.27 14.47 8.70
CA GLN A 96 -0.75 13.12 8.50
C GLN A 96 0.73 12.99 8.85
N ARG A 97 1.56 13.96 8.43
CA ARG A 97 2.98 14.05 8.83
C ARG A 97 3.15 14.18 10.34
N VAL A 98 2.28 14.93 11.03
CA VAL A 98 2.26 14.99 12.51
C VAL A 98 1.88 13.64 13.12
N GLY A 99 0.95 12.90 12.51
CA GLY A 99 0.60 11.53 12.91
C GLY A 99 1.77 10.55 12.79
N LEU A 100 2.53 10.64 11.70
CA LEU A 100 3.78 9.89 11.52
C LEU A 100 4.83 10.30 12.56
N ALA A 101 5.05 11.60 12.78
CA ALA A 101 6.00 12.07 13.79
C ALA A 101 5.62 11.59 15.20
N LYS A 102 4.32 11.56 15.53
CA LYS A 102 3.78 11.00 16.78
C LYS A 102 4.14 9.54 16.96
N SER A 103 4.03 8.72 15.91
CA SER A 103 4.32 7.29 16.00
C SER A 103 5.83 7.01 16.15
N LEU A 104 6.69 7.97 15.79
CA LEU A 104 8.15 7.82 15.76
C LEU A 104 8.88 8.44 16.97
N VAL A 105 8.21 9.28 17.76
CA VAL A 105 8.89 10.12 18.77
C VAL A 105 9.65 9.29 19.81
N HIS A 106 9.09 8.15 20.24
CA HIS A 106 9.68 7.21 21.18
C HIS A 106 10.66 6.21 20.55
N ASP A 107 10.98 6.38 19.26
CA ASP A 107 11.92 5.58 18.48
C ASP A 107 11.60 4.06 18.47
N PRO A 108 10.41 3.67 17.98
CA PRO A 108 9.99 2.27 17.98
C PRO A 108 10.81 1.40 17.02
N GLU A 109 10.85 0.09 17.27
CA GLU A 109 11.45 -0.90 16.36
C GLU A 109 10.49 -1.25 15.20
N ILE A 110 9.18 -1.19 15.45
CA ILE A 110 8.13 -1.58 14.52
C ILE A 110 7.21 -0.38 14.27
N ILE A 111 6.91 -0.09 13.01
CA ILE A 111 5.96 0.94 12.61
C ILE A 111 4.75 0.25 11.99
N ILE A 112 3.57 0.55 12.52
CA ILE A 112 2.28 0.07 12.01
C ILE A 112 1.50 1.26 11.48
N LEU A 113 1.20 1.24 10.19
CA LEU A 113 0.46 2.30 9.49
C LEU A 113 -0.86 1.73 8.98
N ASP A 114 -1.96 2.32 9.43
CA ASP A 114 -3.32 1.92 9.06
C ASP A 114 -3.88 2.98 8.10
N GLU A 115 -3.96 2.66 6.81
CA GLU A 115 -4.48 3.55 5.76
C GLU A 115 -3.80 4.95 5.78
N PRO A 116 -2.45 5.03 5.74
CA PRO A 116 -1.72 6.26 6.05
C PRO A 116 -1.83 7.37 5.01
N THR A 117 -2.46 7.10 3.88
CA THR A 117 -2.52 7.97 2.70
C THR A 117 -3.95 8.36 2.32
N THR A 118 -4.94 7.92 3.11
CA THR A 118 -6.36 8.03 2.76
C THR A 118 -6.84 9.47 2.65
N GLY A 119 -7.34 9.80 1.45
CA GLY A 119 -7.89 11.10 1.08
C GLY A 119 -6.86 12.24 1.13
N LEU A 120 -5.61 11.94 0.80
CA LEU A 120 -4.60 12.93 0.40
C LEU A 120 -4.67 13.13 -1.13
N ASP A 121 -4.24 14.28 -1.61
CA ASP A 121 -4.11 14.53 -3.05
C ASP A 121 -2.89 13.79 -3.65
N PRO A 122 -2.83 13.61 -5.00
CA PRO A 122 -1.78 12.83 -5.65
C PRO A 122 -0.34 13.27 -5.33
N ASN A 123 -0.08 14.57 -5.15
CA ASN A 123 1.27 15.06 -4.85
C ASN A 123 1.65 14.70 -3.41
N GLN A 124 0.73 14.91 -2.45
CA GLN A 124 0.93 14.51 -1.06
C GLN A 124 1.13 13.00 -0.91
N LEU A 125 0.46 12.16 -1.72
CA LEU A 125 0.66 10.71 -1.74
C LEU A 125 2.11 10.34 -2.02
N VAL A 126 2.71 10.94 -3.05
CA VAL A 126 4.11 10.68 -3.43
C VAL A 126 5.05 11.07 -2.29
N GLU A 127 4.84 12.25 -1.71
CA GLU A 127 5.65 12.74 -0.61
C GLU A 127 5.55 11.85 0.64
N ILE A 128 4.34 11.43 1.02
CA ILE A 128 4.12 10.57 2.18
C ILE A 128 4.72 9.17 1.95
N ARG A 129 4.60 8.61 0.75
CA ARG A 129 5.25 7.32 0.43
C ARG A 129 6.76 7.41 0.56
N GLN A 130 7.36 8.47 0.03
CA GLN A 130 8.80 8.68 0.16
C GLN A 130 9.20 8.84 1.64
N LEU A 131 8.42 9.62 2.40
CA LEU A 131 8.61 9.76 3.84
C LEU A 131 8.55 8.41 4.56
N ILE A 132 7.51 7.60 4.33
CA ILE A 132 7.34 6.27 4.92
C ILE A 132 8.54 5.37 4.58
N LYS A 133 8.99 5.38 3.32
CA LYS A 133 10.16 4.63 2.87
C LYS A 133 11.43 5.06 3.62
N ASP A 134 11.62 6.36 3.86
CA ASP A 134 12.80 6.86 4.54
C ASP A 134 12.80 6.57 6.04
N ILE A 135 11.67 6.72 6.73
CA ILE A 135 11.56 6.42 8.18
C ILE A 135 11.61 4.92 8.49
N SER A 136 11.28 4.07 7.51
CA SER A 136 11.23 2.61 7.69
C SER A 136 12.54 1.89 7.36
N LYS A 137 13.56 2.55 6.78
CA LYS A 137 14.81 1.90 6.33
C LYS A 137 15.47 0.99 7.37
N ASN A 138 15.38 1.32 8.66
CA ASN A 138 16.00 0.59 9.76
C ASN A 138 14.97 0.03 10.75
N LYS A 139 13.72 -0.15 10.33
CA LYS A 139 12.59 -0.53 11.19
C LYS A 139 11.69 -1.53 10.47
N THR A 140 10.94 -2.34 11.20
CA THR A 140 9.92 -3.20 10.57
C THR A 140 8.68 -2.38 10.27
N LEU A 141 8.29 -2.28 9.00
CA LEU A 141 7.07 -1.60 8.57
C LEU A 141 5.95 -2.62 8.34
N VAL A 142 4.78 -2.38 8.95
CA VAL A 142 3.53 -3.06 8.62
C VAL A 142 2.55 -2.01 8.11
N LEU A 143 2.13 -2.17 6.85
CA LEU A 143 1.23 -1.26 6.17
C LEU A 143 -0.10 -1.96 5.88
N SER A 144 -1.21 -1.35 6.29
CA SER A 144 -2.56 -1.70 5.84
C SER A 144 -2.99 -0.65 4.83
N THR A 145 -3.39 -1.09 3.64
CA THR A 145 -3.86 -0.20 2.56
C THR A 145 -4.68 -1.01 1.56
N HIS A 146 -5.66 -0.36 0.94
CA HIS A 146 -6.37 -0.85 -0.23
C HIS A 146 -5.79 -0.34 -1.56
N ILE A 147 -4.70 0.43 -1.50
CA ILE A 147 -4.05 1.06 -2.66
C ILE A 147 -2.86 0.20 -3.08
N MET A 148 -3.03 -0.57 -4.16
CA MET A 148 -2.02 -1.52 -4.65
C MET A 148 -0.70 -0.84 -5.01
N GLN A 149 -0.74 0.40 -5.53
CA GLN A 149 0.47 1.15 -5.87
C GLN A 149 1.35 1.44 -4.64
N GLU A 150 0.78 1.51 -3.43
CA GLU A 150 1.55 1.68 -2.20
C GLU A 150 2.27 0.42 -1.81
N VAL A 151 1.56 -0.72 -1.87
CA VAL A 151 2.13 -2.03 -1.62
C VAL A 151 3.31 -2.28 -2.55
N GLU A 152 3.17 -1.93 -3.82
CA GLU A 152 4.22 -2.12 -4.82
C GLU A 152 5.48 -1.28 -4.59
N ILE A 153 5.35 -0.11 -3.95
CA ILE A 153 6.47 0.81 -3.71
C ILE A 153 7.13 0.56 -2.34
N LEU A 154 6.35 0.16 -1.34
CA LEU A 154 6.75 0.16 0.07
C LEU A 154 7.00 -1.22 0.67
N CYS A 155 6.47 -2.29 0.07
CA CYS A 155 6.42 -3.61 0.72
C CYS A 155 7.13 -4.70 -0.09
N ASP A 156 7.87 -5.57 0.60
CA ASP A 156 8.48 -6.77 0.01
C ASP A 156 7.58 -8.00 0.10
N LYS A 157 6.70 -8.04 1.11
CA LYS A 157 5.76 -9.13 1.39
C LYS A 157 4.35 -8.58 1.52
N VAL A 158 3.38 -9.36 1.08
CA VAL A 158 1.97 -8.97 1.05
C VAL A 158 1.12 -10.08 1.64
N VAL A 159 0.13 -9.67 2.43
CA VAL A 159 -0.92 -10.54 2.95
C VAL A 159 -2.24 -9.97 2.44
N ILE A 160 -2.99 -10.77 1.69
CA ILE A 160 -4.31 -10.40 1.17
C ILE A 160 -5.36 -11.02 2.09
N ILE A 161 -6.24 -10.17 2.63
CA ILE A 161 -7.31 -10.57 3.54
C ILE A 161 -8.65 -10.31 2.85
N ASN A 162 -9.53 -11.32 2.83
CA ASN A 162 -10.91 -11.21 2.35
C ASN A 162 -11.86 -11.84 3.37
N LYS A 163 -12.97 -11.15 3.71
CA LYS A 163 -14.00 -11.64 4.65
C LYS A 163 -13.40 -12.22 5.95
N GLY A 164 -12.37 -11.55 6.49
CA GLY A 164 -11.69 -11.94 7.74
C GLY A 164 -10.72 -13.13 7.62
N LYS A 165 -10.41 -13.61 6.42
CA LYS A 165 -9.50 -14.73 6.17
C LYS A 165 -8.33 -14.31 5.29
N VAL A 166 -7.15 -14.85 5.57
CA VAL A 166 -5.99 -14.72 4.67
C VAL A 166 -6.25 -15.58 3.44
N VAL A 167 -6.34 -14.94 2.27
CA VAL A 167 -6.55 -15.62 0.97
C VAL A 167 -5.26 -15.75 0.17
N ALA A 168 -4.24 -14.92 0.47
CA ALA A 168 -2.90 -15.07 -0.06
C ALA A 168 -1.87 -14.46 0.89
N GLN A 169 -0.67 -15.03 0.93
CA GLN A 169 0.47 -14.53 1.70
C GLN A 169 1.76 -14.97 1.01
N ASP A 170 2.50 -14.03 0.43
CA ASP A 170 3.76 -14.31 -0.24
C ASP A 170 4.60 -13.02 -0.42
N SER A 171 5.79 -13.13 -1.00
CA SER A 171 6.53 -11.99 -1.52
C SER A 171 5.76 -11.30 -2.65
N LEU A 172 5.94 -9.98 -2.75
CA LEU A 172 5.34 -9.18 -3.82
C LEU A 172 5.72 -9.72 -5.21
N GLN A 173 6.98 -10.15 -5.38
CA GLN A 173 7.47 -10.70 -6.64
C GLN A 173 6.76 -11.99 -7.01
N ASN A 174 6.55 -12.90 -6.05
CA ASN A 174 5.83 -14.15 -6.29
C ASN A 174 4.36 -13.91 -6.62
N LEU A 175 3.70 -12.99 -5.91
CA LEU A 175 2.30 -12.64 -6.21
C LEU A 175 2.17 -12.06 -7.62
N LYS A 176 3.07 -11.15 -8.03
CA LYS A 176 3.10 -10.61 -9.40
C LYS A 176 3.37 -11.71 -10.44
N ALA A 177 4.28 -12.63 -10.17
CA ALA A 177 4.55 -13.76 -11.05
C ALA A 177 3.33 -14.70 -11.18
N SER A 178 2.60 -14.93 -10.08
CA SER A 178 1.40 -15.77 -10.03
C SER A 178 0.20 -15.17 -10.76
N ALA A 179 0.15 -13.84 -10.89
CA ALA A 179 -0.87 -13.15 -11.65
C ALA A 179 -0.95 -13.66 -13.10
N GLY A 180 0.20 -14.08 -13.64
CA GLY A 180 0.36 -14.50 -15.03
C GLY A 180 0.98 -13.41 -15.88
N LYS A 181 1.30 -13.76 -17.12
CA LYS A 181 2.02 -12.88 -18.04
C LYS A 181 1.10 -11.87 -18.71
N SER A 182 1.72 -10.82 -19.27
CA SER A 182 1.07 -9.66 -19.90
C SER A 182 -0.14 -10.06 -20.74
N VAL A 183 -1.19 -9.27 -20.59
CA VAL A 183 -2.42 -9.39 -21.35
C VAL A 183 -2.36 -8.40 -22.51
N VAL A 184 -2.66 -8.86 -23.72
CA VAL A 184 -2.88 -7.98 -24.86
C VAL A 184 -4.40 -7.85 -25.02
N LEU A 185 -4.90 -6.62 -24.89
CA LEU A 185 -6.28 -6.27 -25.18
C LEU A 185 -6.39 -5.84 -26.63
N LEU A 186 -7.30 -6.47 -27.36
CA LEU A 186 -7.65 -6.15 -28.74
C LEU A 186 -9.12 -5.75 -28.77
N GLU A 187 -9.39 -4.65 -29.44
CA GLU A 187 -10.72 -4.12 -29.67
C GLU A 187 -10.90 -3.83 -31.16
N THR A 188 -11.88 -4.47 -31.79
CA THR A 188 -12.25 -4.29 -33.20
C THR A 188 -13.73 -3.94 -33.31
N GLU A 189 -14.13 -3.25 -34.38
CA GLU A 189 -15.57 -3.01 -34.63
C GLU A 189 -16.30 -4.33 -34.92
N GLU A 190 -15.63 -5.25 -35.61
CA GLU A 190 -16.18 -6.55 -35.96
C GLU A 190 -15.97 -7.58 -34.86
N THR A 191 -16.84 -8.59 -34.81
CA THR A 191 -16.62 -9.77 -33.97
C THR A 191 -15.70 -10.74 -34.68
N LEU A 192 -14.57 -11.11 -34.05
CA LEU A 192 -13.58 -12.01 -34.63
C LEU A 192 -14.06 -13.48 -34.55
N PRO A 193 -14.11 -14.21 -35.68
CA PRO A 193 -14.26 -15.67 -35.68
C PRO A 193 -13.09 -16.34 -34.96
N GLU A 194 -13.35 -17.43 -34.23
CA GLU A 194 -12.29 -18.18 -33.52
C GLU A 194 -11.21 -18.73 -34.47
N GLU A 195 -11.61 -19.05 -35.70
CA GLU A 195 -10.73 -19.55 -36.75
C GLU A 195 -9.57 -18.60 -37.06
N TRP A 196 -9.78 -17.29 -36.96
CA TRP A 196 -8.75 -16.30 -37.23
C TRP A 196 -7.77 -16.13 -36.07
N LEU A 197 -8.15 -16.59 -34.88
CA LEU A 197 -7.31 -16.59 -33.69
C LEU A 197 -6.41 -17.83 -33.67
N ASN A 198 -6.75 -18.88 -34.42
CA ASN A 198 -5.93 -20.09 -34.51
C ASN A 198 -4.56 -19.76 -35.15
N GLY A 199 -3.49 -20.01 -34.39
CA GLY A 199 -2.10 -19.76 -34.81
C GLY A 199 -1.45 -18.55 -34.14
N LEU A 200 -2.20 -17.73 -33.42
CA LEU A 200 -1.64 -16.67 -32.57
C LEU A 200 -0.96 -17.27 -31.33
N SER A 201 0.15 -16.66 -30.92
CA SER A 201 1.01 -17.10 -29.81
C SER A 201 0.47 -16.69 -28.43
N TYR A 202 -0.79 -17.02 -28.11
CA TYR A 202 -1.40 -16.78 -26.80
C TYR A 202 -1.57 -18.06 -25.97
N ASN A 203 -1.77 -17.89 -24.67
CA ASN A 203 -1.99 -18.95 -23.68
C ASN A 203 -3.47 -19.11 -23.31
N THR A 204 -4.14 -17.99 -23.03
CA THR A 204 -5.57 -17.97 -22.70
C THR A 204 -6.25 -16.79 -23.37
N LEU A 205 -7.50 -16.96 -23.76
CA LEU A 205 -8.35 -15.93 -24.36
C LEU A 205 -9.56 -15.69 -23.46
N ASP A 206 -9.84 -14.42 -23.15
CA ASP A 206 -11.04 -13.98 -22.44
C ASP A 206 -11.81 -12.98 -23.32
N ARG A 207 -13.08 -13.29 -23.62
CA ARG A 207 -13.95 -12.39 -24.42
C ARG A 207 -14.69 -11.47 -23.48
N LYS A 208 -14.33 -10.19 -23.49
CA LYS A 208 -14.92 -9.17 -22.61
C LYS A 208 -16.18 -8.51 -23.18
N GLY A 209 -16.43 -8.66 -24.49
CA GLY A 209 -17.60 -8.12 -25.17
C GLY A 209 -17.55 -8.31 -26.69
N PRO A 210 -18.49 -7.72 -27.43
CA PRO A 210 -18.47 -7.71 -28.90
C PRO A 210 -17.19 -7.00 -29.38
N GLY A 211 -16.34 -7.70 -30.12
CA GLY A 211 -15.09 -7.14 -30.64
C GLY A 211 -13.97 -6.91 -29.61
N LEU A 212 -14.23 -7.10 -28.30
CA LEU A 212 -13.24 -6.91 -27.23
C LEU A 212 -12.72 -8.25 -26.68
N MET A 213 -11.42 -8.47 -26.83
CA MET A 213 -10.73 -9.72 -26.46
C MET A 213 -9.47 -9.45 -25.65
N ALA A 214 -9.22 -10.27 -24.62
CA ALA A 214 -8.04 -10.21 -23.79
C ALA A 214 -7.22 -11.51 -23.95
N PHE A 215 -5.99 -11.38 -24.43
CA PHE A 215 -5.08 -12.49 -24.68
C PHE A 215 -3.97 -12.52 -23.62
N SER A 216 -3.89 -13.54 -22.77
CA SER A 216 -2.69 -13.74 -21.94
C SER A 216 -1.64 -14.46 -22.77
N CYS A 217 -0.39 -13.98 -22.76
CA CYS A 217 0.67 -14.55 -23.59
C CYS A 217 2.05 -14.46 -22.94
N LYS A 218 2.99 -15.29 -23.41
CA LYS A 218 4.39 -15.23 -22.95
C LYS A 218 5.19 -14.07 -23.55
N ASP A 219 4.90 -13.74 -24.80
CA ASP A 219 5.59 -12.69 -25.56
C ASP A 219 4.56 -11.73 -26.17
N PRO A 220 4.22 -10.64 -25.46
CA PRO A 220 3.24 -9.67 -25.93
C PRO A 220 3.73 -8.83 -27.12
N LYS A 221 5.04 -8.80 -27.41
CA LYS A 221 5.53 -8.14 -28.63
C LYS A 221 5.22 -9.00 -29.84
N LYS A 222 5.55 -10.29 -29.77
CA LYS A 222 5.26 -11.25 -30.84
C LYS A 222 3.76 -11.33 -31.11
N LEU A 223 2.95 -11.49 -30.06
CA LEU A 223 1.50 -11.58 -30.21
C LEU A 223 0.90 -10.33 -30.86
N ARG A 224 1.36 -9.12 -30.50
CA ARG A 224 0.86 -7.88 -31.12
C ARG A 224 1.18 -7.80 -32.62
N LEU A 225 2.34 -8.28 -33.04
CA LEU A 225 2.69 -8.34 -34.46
C LEU A 225 1.77 -9.32 -35.20
N GLU A 226 1.56 -10.51 -34.67
CA GLU A 226 0.67 -11.53 -35.25
C GLU A 226 -0.78 -11.02 -35.33
N ILE A 227 -1.27 -10.33 -34.30
CA ILE A 227 -2.58 -9.68 -34.29
C ILE A 227 -2.66 -8.60 -35.39
N PHE A 228 -1.61 -7.78 -35.54
CA PHE A 228 -1.59 -6.72 -36.55
C PHE A 228 -1.60 -7.27 -37.98
N GLU A 229 -0.86 -8.34 -38.24
CA GLU A 229 -0.87 -9.05 -39.52
C GLU A 229 -2.26 -9.65 -39.82
N MET A 230 -2.92 -10.21 -38.81
CA MET A 230 -4.27 -10.75 -38.92
C MET A 230 -5.31 -9.67 -39.24
N ILE A 231 -5.22 -8.51 -38.57
CA ILE A 231 -6.06 -7.34 -38.85
C ILE A 231 -5.90 -6.87 -40.30
N GLN A 232 -4.66 -6.79 -40.80
CA GLN A 232 -4.41 -6.41 -42.19
C GLN A 232 -4.93 -7.45 -43.19
N LYS A 233 -4.68 -8.73 -42.92
CA LYS A 233 -5.08 -9.84 -43.80
C LYS A 233 -6.60 -9.90 -44.01
N TYR A 234 -7.37 -9.65 -42.96
CA TYR A 234 -8.84 -9.71 -43.00
C TYR A 234 -9.49 -8.33 -43.12
N ASN A 235 -8.69 -7.26 -43.29
CA ASN A 235 -9.14 -5.88 -43.46
C ASN A 235 -10.11 -5.41 -42.37
N LEU A 236 -9.74 -5.64 -41.12
CA LEU A 236 -10.55 -5.37 -39.93
C LEU A 236 -10.34 -3.95 -39.40
N ASN A 237 -11.38 -3.36 -38.82
CA ASN A 237 -11.32 -2.04 -38.22
C ASN A 237 -10.79 -2.13 -36.77
N LEU A 238 -9.49 -1.88 -36.61
CA LEU A 238 -8.85 -1.81 -35.29
C LEU A 238 -9.27 -0.55 -34.54
N ILE A 239 -9.96 -0.72 -33.42
CA ILE A 239 -10.28 0.35 -32.48
C ILE A 239 -9.08 0.56 -31.54
N SER A 240 -8.63 -0.50 -30.86
CA SER A 240 -7.50 -0.40 -29.94
C SER A 240 -6.72 -1.71 -29.80
N ILE A 241 -5.39 -1.59 -29.67
CA ILE A 241 -4.51 -2.69 -29.24
C ILE A 241 -3.63 -2.20 -28.11
N ARG A 242 -3.78 -2.79 -26.93
CA ARG A 242 -3.07 -2.37 -25.71
C ARG A 242 -2.43 -3.56 -25.03
N GLN A 243 -1.26 -3.34 -24.43
CA GLN A 243 -0.62 -4.33 -23.56
C GLN A 243 -0.82 -3.87 -22.13
N GLU A 244 -1.39 -4.74 -21.31
CA GLU A 244 -1.49 -4.56 -19.86
C GLU A 244 -0.61 -5.58 -19.16
N GLU A 245 0.19 -5.13 -18.20
CA GLU A 245 0.85 -6.04 -17.29
C GLU A 245 -0.15 -6.43 -16.21
N LYS A 246 -0.25 -7.73 -15.92
CA LYS A 246 -1.01 -8.15 -14.74
C LYS A 246 -0.27 -7.64 -13.51
N ASN A 247 -0.91 -6.68 -12.85
CA ASN A 247 -0.43 -6.02 -11.65
C ASN A 247 -1.04 -6.69 -10.40
N LEU A 248 -0.62 -6.25 -9.22
CA LEU A 248 -1.13 -6.78 -7.95
C LEU A 248 -2.66 -6.61 -7.81
N GLU A 249 -3.22 -5.59 -8.44
CA GLU A 249 -4.66 -5.29 -8.45
C GLU A 249 -5.48 -6.40 -9.13
N SER A 250 -4.99 -6.96 -10.23
CA SER A 250 -5.64 -8.11 -10.90
C SER A 250 -5.67 -9.37 -10.02
N VAL A 251 -4.58 -9.62 -9.26
CA VAL A 251 -4.49 -10.73 -8.29
C VAL A 251 -5.46 -10.52 -7.14
N PHE A 252 -5.54 -9.29 -6.65
CA PHE A 252 -6.48 -8.94 -5.59
C PHE A 252 -7.92 -9.18 -6.04
N HIS A 253 -8.31 -8.73 -7.24
CA HIS A 253 -9.67 -8.93 -7.75
C HIS A 253 -10.03 -10.41 -7.92
N SER A 254 -9.13 -11.23 -8.46
CA SER A 254 -9.42 -12.67 -8.66
C SER A 254 -9.63 -13.41 -7.34
N LEU A 255 -8.91 -13.02 -6.28
CA LEU A 255 -9.01 -13.64 -4.95
C LEU A 255 -10.18 -13.11 -4.10
N THR A 256 -10.76 -11.96 -4.49
CA THR A 256 -11.79 -11.27 -3.68
C THR A 256 -13.19 -11.33 -4.26
N GLN A 257 -13.34 -11.62 -5.56
CA GLN A 257 -14.64 -11.79 -6.21
C GLN A 257 -15.26 -13.20 -6.03
N SER A 258 -14.65 -14.06 -5.22
CA SER A 258 -15.16 -15.40 -4.86
C SER A 258 -16.24 -15.40 -3.77
#